data_AF-A0A536H5F5-F1
#
_entry.id   AF-A0A536H5F5-F1
#
_cell.length_a   1.000
_cell.length_b   1.000
_cell.length_c   1.000
_cell.angle_alpha   90.00
_cell.angle_beta   90.00
_cell.angle_gamma   90.00
#
_symmetry.space_group_name_H-M   'P 1'
#
loop_
_entity.id
_entity.type
_entity.pdbx_description
1 polymer ?
#
loop_
_entity_poly.entity_id
_entity_poly.type
_entity_poly.pdbx_seq_one_letter_code
_entity_poly.pdbx_strand_id
1 'polypeptide(L)'
;MNHRAALAVVAILAVACGQTPATPTKQQPPHVFLIVMENHSPSQAMRGQFTASLTAKYRVADNYRAITHPSVPNYLALTSGKTWGVRDDSYYSLPAEDLGTQLTNAGVSWRAYMEGMDSRGCLDSPPPYDPGHNPFAYYGGRCP
;
A
#
# COMPACT_ATOMS: atom_id res chain seq x y z
N MET A 1 -45.46 39.47 -59.04
CA MET A 1 -44.37 38.71 -58.39
C MET A 1 -43.35 39.74 -57.92
N ASN A 2 -43.49 40.34 -56.73
CA ASN A 2 -43.19 39.78 -55.39
C ASN A 2 -41.66 39.70 -55.16
N HIS A 3 -41.02 40.19 -54.10
CA HIS A 3 -41.43 40.46 -52.72
C HIS A 3 -40.54 41.55 -52.08
N ARG A 4 -41.11 42.35 -51.16
CA ARG A 4 -40.36 43.20 -50.22
C ARG A 4 -39.79 42.33 -49.09
N ALA A 5 -38.49 42.44 -48.83
CA ALA A 5 -37.85 41.80 -47.67
C ALA A 5 -38.00 42.68 -46.42
N ALA A 6 -38.50 42.08 -45.33
CA ALA A 6 -38.48 42.68 -44.00
C ALA A 6 -37.39 41.99 -43.17
N LEU A 7 -36.49 42.78 -42.57
CA LEU A 7 -35.54 42.28 -41.58
C LEU A 7 -36.25 42.13 -40.23
N ALA A 8 -36.20 40.94 -39.65
CA ALA A 8 -36.54 40.70 -38.26
C ALA A 8 -35.24 40.65 -37.44
N VAL A 9 -35.11 41.53 -36.44
CA VAL A 9 -34.03 41.50 -35.45
C VAL A 9 -34.48 40.59 -34.32
N VAL A 10 -33.78 39.48 -34.10
CA VAL A 10 -33.99 38.59 -32.96
C VAL A 10 -33.08 39.02 -31.84
N ALA A 11 -33.66 39.50 -30.73
CA ALA A 11 -32.92 39.76 -29.50
C ALA A 11 -32.69 38.43 -28.76
N ILE A 12 -31.42 38.04 -28.60
CA ILE A 12 -31.03 36.86 -27.84
C ILE A 12 -30.85 37.28 -26.37
N LEU A 13 -31.78 36.86 -25.51
CA LEU A 13 -31.62 36.96 -24.05
C LEU A 13 -30.70 35.83 -23.59
N ALA A 14 -29.46 36.18 -23.23
CA ALA A 14 -28.54 35.27 -22.59
C ALA A 14 -28.96 35.04 -21.14
N VAL A 15 -29.57 33.88 -20.86
CA VAL A 15 -29.81 33.42 -19.49
C VAL A 15 -28.49 32.85 -18.98
N ALA A 16 -27.79 33.61 -18.15
CA ALA A 16 -26.64 33.11 -17.40
C ALA A 16 -27.13 32.19 -16.27
N CYS A 17 -27.10 30.87 -16.50
CA CYS A 17 -27.18 29.91 -15.41
C CYS A 17 -25.94 30.09 -14.53
N GLY A 18 -26.13 30.69 -13.35
CA GLY A 18 -25.11 30.73 -12.31
C GLY A 18 -24.83 29.31 -11.82
N GLN A 19 -23.85 28.64 -12.42
CA GLN A 19 -23.24 27.46 -11.81
C GLN A 19 -22.28 27.96 -10.74
N THR A 20 -22.67 27.81 -9.47
CA THR A 20 -21.73 27.90 -8.36
C THR A 20 -20.61 26.89 -8.61
N PRO A 21 -19.33 27.29 -8.63
CA PRO A 21 -18.23 26.35 -8.74
C PRO A 21 -18.36 25.34 -7.60
N ALA A 22 -18.53 24.07 -7.93
CA ALA A 22 -18.42 23.01 -6.93
C ALA A 22 -16.99 23.06 -6.38
N THR A 23 -16.85 23.41 -5.10
CA THR A 23 -15.58 23.30 -4.39
C THR A 23 -15.08 21.87 -4.55
N PRO A 24 -13.85 21.63 -5.05
CA PRO A 24 -13.31 20.29 -5.09
C PRO A 24 -13.29 19.76 -3.66
N THR A 25 -14.10 18.75 -3.37
CA THR A 25 -13.93 18.01 -2.13
C THR A 25 -12.52 17.44 -2.20
N LYS A 26 -11.66 17.84 -1.25
CA LYS A 26 -10.29 17.32 -1.13
C LYS A 26 -10.42 15.82 -0.91
N GLN A 27 -10.37 15.04 -1.98
CA GLN A 27 -10.47 13.60 -1.92
C GLN A 27 -9.32 13.15 -1.03
N GLN A 28 -9.64 12.45 0.06
CA GLN A 28 -8.59 11.95 0.94
C GLN A 28 -7.65 11.07 0.10
N PRO A 29 -6.33 11.21 0.27
CA PRO A 29 -5.40 10.37 -0.46
C PRO A 29 -5.74 8.89 -0.18
N PRO A 30 -5.68 8.02 -1.20
CA PRO A 30 -5.97 6.62 -1.01
C PRO A 30 -5.00 6.01 0.01
N HIS A 31 -5.51 5.17 0.91
CA HIS A 31 -4.71 4.41 1.86
C HIS A 31 -4.49 2.99 1.37
N VAL A 32 -3.30 2.45 1.59
CA VAL A 32 -2.96 1.04 1.32
C VAL A 32 -2.62 0.37 2.64
N PHE A 33 -3.27 -0.76 2.91
CA PHE A 33 -2.96 -1.64 4.03
C PHE A 33 -2.52 -2.99 3.46
N LEU A 34 -1.32 -3.42 3.83
CA LEU A 34 -0.79 -4.73 3.51
C LEU A 34 -0.68 -5.54 4.80
N ILE A 35 -1.34 -6.69 4.84
CA ILE A 35 -1.27 -7.64 5.96
C ILE A 35 -0.55 -8.87 5.44
N VAL A 36 0.57 -9.21 6.09
CA VAL A 36 1.31 -10.43 5.79
C VAL A 36 1.06 -11.43 6.91
N MET A 37 0.68 -12.65 6.56
CA MET A 37 0.47 -13.75 7.49
C MET A 37 1.61 -14.75 7.33
N GLU A 38 2.11 -15.28 8.45
CA GLU A 38 3.21 -16.22 8.45
C GLU A 38 2.72 -17.69 8.43
N ASN A 39 3.47 -18.58 7.77
CA ASN A 39 3.37 -20.04 7.88
C ASN A 39 1.99 -20.68 7.65
N HIS A 40 1.19 -20.13 6.73
CA HIS A 40 -0.06 -20.73 6.27
C HIS A 40 -0.01 -21.09 4.78
N SER A 41 -0.47 -22.30 4.43
CA SER A 41 -0.73 -22.63 3.03
C SER A 41 -1.86 -21.72 2.48
N PRO A 42 -1.90 -21.47 1.16
CA PRO A 42 -2.97 -20.65 0.57
C PRO A 42 -4.38 -21.13 0.93
N SER A 43 -4.59 -22.45 1.00
CA SER A 43 -5.90 -23.02 1.36
C SER A 43 -6.26 -22.82 2.84
N GLN A 44 -5.28 -22.76 3.75
CA GLN A 44 -5.51 -22.39 5.15
C GLN A 44 -5.80 -20.89 5.24
N ALA A 45 -4.99 -20.07 4.60
CA ALA A 45 -5.13 -18.61 4.59
C ALA A 45 -6.51 -18.16 4.06
N MET A 46 -7.02 -18.78 2.99
CA MET A 46 -8.33 -18.44 2.42
C MET A 46 -9.53 -18.88 3.27
N ARG A 47 -9.35 -19.78 4.24
CA ARG A 47 -10.42 -20.30 5.11
C ARG A 47 -10.45 -19.68 6.50
N GLY A 48 -9.56 -18.73 6.79
CA GLY A 48 -9.57 -17.99 8.04
C GLY A 48 -10.86 -17.18 8.21
N GLN A 49 -11.30 -16.98 9.45
CA GLN A 49 -12.61 -16.41 9.76
C GLN A 49 -12.83 -15.03 9.09
N PHE A 50 -11.80 -14.17 9.11
CA PHE A 50 -11.85 -12.87 8.44
C PHE A 50 -11.49 -12.96 6.95
N THR A 51 -10.42 -13.68 6.61
CA THR A 51 -9.89 -13.76 5.24
C THR A 51 -10.84 -14.45 4.27
N ALA A 52 -11.64 -15.42 4.73
CA ALA A 52 -12.68 -16.05 3.91
C ALA A 52 -13.67 -14.99 3.38
N SER A 53 -14.08 -14.03 4.22
CA SER A 53 -14.97 -12.94 3.80
C SER A 53 -14.35 -12.06 2.71
N LEU A 54 -13.02 -11.86 2.74
CA LEU A 54 -12.30 -11.10 1.73
C LEU A 54 -12.22 -11.86 0.42
N THR A 55 -11.94 -13.17 0.46
CA THR A 55 -11.87 -14.00 -0.76
C THR A 55 -13.21 -14.12 -1.48
N ALA A 56 -14.32 -14.05 -0.75
CA ALA A 56 -15.66 -14.05 -1.34
C ALA A 56 -16.01 -12.70 -2.01
N LYS A 57 -15.43 -11.60 -1.54
CA LYS A 57 -15.76 -10.24 -1.99
C LYS A 57 -14.79 -9.68 -3.04
N TYR A 58 -13.52 -10.04 -2.97
CA TYR A 58 -12.43 -9.45 -3.75
C TYR A 58 -11.71 -10.49 -4.61
N ARG A 59 -10.73 -10.04 -5.40
CA ARG A 59 -9.92 -10.91 -6.25
C ARG A 59 -8.81 -11.58 -5.43
N VAL A 60 -8.51 -12.81 -5.81
CA VAL A 60 -7.40 -13.60 -5.28
C VAL A 60 -6.33 -13.72 -6.37
N ALA A 61 -5.08 -13.42 -6.04
CA ALA A 61 -3.93 -13.68 -6.91
C ALA A 61 -3.45 -15.13 -6.70
N ASP A 62 -4.12 -16.08 -7.34
CA ASP A 62 -3.88 -17.53 -7.20
C ASP A 62 -2.54 -18.03 -7.78
N ASN A 63 -1.91 -17.23 -8.63
CA ASN A 63 -0.55 -17.46 -9.15
C ASN A 63 0.54 -16.60 -8.46
N TYR A 64 0.29 -16.08 -7.25
CA TYR A 64 1.33 -15.44 -6.44
C TYR A 64 2.23 -16.51 -5.78
N ARG A 65 3.56 -16.31 -5.81
CA ARG A 65 4.56 -17.28 -5.34
C ARG A 65 5.64 -16.58 -4.53
N ALA A 66 6.21 -17.30 -3.57
CA ALA A 66 7.43 -16.87 -2.87
C ALA A 66 8.60 -16.77 -3.86
N ILE A 67 9.55 -15.87 -3.56
CA ILE A 67 10.79 -15.69 -4.32
C ILE A 67 11.77 -16.82 -4.01
N THR A 68 11.87 -17.23 -2.74
CA THR A 68 12.77 -18.31 -2.29
C THR A 68 12.29 -18.89 -0.96
N HIS A 69 13.04 -19.84 -0.43
CA HIS A 69 13.00 -20.27 0.96
C HIS A 69 14.40 -20.04 1.58
N PRO A 70 14.52 -19.58 2.85
CA PRO A 70 13.48 -19.40 3.86
C PRO A 70 12.73 -18.05 3.83
N SER A 71 12.07 -17.63 4.92
CA SER A 71 11.09 -16.53 4.94
C SER A 71 11.73 -15.14 4.79
N VAL A 72 12.83 -14.84 5.48
CA VAL A 72 13.45 -13.49 5.52
C VAL A 72 13.73 -12.92 4.13
N PRO A 73 14.35 -13.63 3.17
CA PRO A 73 14.59 -13.09 1.83
C PRO A 73 13.31 -12.65 1.10
N ASN A 74 12.15 -13.27 1.39
CA ASN A 74 10.88 -12.86 0.80
C ASN A 74 10.37 -11.55 1.39
N TYR A 75 10.52 -11.33 2.70
CA TYR A 75 10.17 -10.07 3.36
C TYR A 75 11.03 -8.90 2.87
N LEU A 76 12.31 -9.16 2.65
CA LEU A 76 13.24 -8.19 2.06
C LEU A 76 12.82 -7.87 0.62
N ALA A 77 12.52 -8.89 -0.19
CA ALA A 77 12.08 -8.68 -1.57
C ALA A 77 10.75 -7.93 -1.66
N LEU A 78 9.80 -8.21 -0.75
CA LEU A 78 8.51 -7.51 -0.67
C LEU A 78 8.67 -6.02 -0.38
N THR A 79 9.65 -5.62 0.43
CA THR A 79 9.79 -4.25 0.91
C THR A 79 10.87 -3.43 0.19
N SER A 80 11.84 -4.06 -0.48
CA SER A 80 12.91 -3.38 -1.22
C SER A 80 13.03 -3.79 -2.70
N GLY A 81 12.28 -4.81 -3.13
CA GLY A 81 12.41 -5.40 -4.46
C GLY A 81 13.64 -6.31 -4.63
N LYS A 82 14.41 -6.58 -3.56
CA LYS A 82 15.65 -7.38 -3.60
C LYS A 82 15.69 -8.37 -2.43
N THR A 83 16.26 -9.56 -2.67
CA THR A 83 16.62 -10.48 -1.56
C THR A 83 17.93 -10.09 -0.87
N TRP A 84 18.67 -9.11 -1.42
CA TRP A 84 20.00 -8.70 -0.96
C TRP A 84 21.06 -9.82 -0.93
N GLY A 85 20.78 -10.94 -1.60
CA GLY A 85 21.64 -12.12 -1.55
C GLY A 85 21.55 -12.91 -0.23
N VAL A 86 20.65 -12.53 0.67
CA VAL A 86 20.35 -13.28 1.90
C VAL A 86 19.72 -14.64 1.54
N ARG A 87 20.15 -15.70 2.23
CA ARG A 87 19.77 -17.09 1.95
C ARG A 87 19.33 -17.88 3.18
N ASP A 88 19.27 -17.22 4.33
CA ASP A 88 18.83 -17.79 5.60
C ASP A 88 17.92 -16.78 6.33
N ASP A 89 17.49 -17.11 7.54
CA ASP A 89 16.64 -16.25 8.39
C ASP A 89 17.46 -15.44 9.43
N SER A 90 18.76 -15.28 9.23
CA SER A 90 19.60 -14.48 10.12
C SER A 90 19.39 -12.98 9.88
N TYR A 91 19.69 -12.19 10.91
CA TYR A 91 19.70 -10.74 10.78
C TYR A 91 20.91 -10.24 9.98
N TYR A 92 20.66 -9.27 9.09
CA TYR A 92 21.69 -8.54 8.36
C TYR A 92 21.38 -7.05 8.37
N SER A 93 22.41 -6.23 8.61
CA SER A 93 22.31 -4.79 8.40
C SER A 93 22.49 -4.48 6.91
N LEU A 94 21.46 -3.88 6.31
CA LEU A 94 21.36 -3.57 4.88
C LEU A 94 21.35 -2.06 4.66
N PRO A 95 21.69 -1.58 3.45
CA PRO A 95 21.47 -0.18 3.08
C PRO A 95 20.01 0.25 3.24
N ALA A 96 19.80 1.52 3.59
CA ALA A 96 18.47 2.13 3.67
C ALA A 96 17.88 2.40 2.27
N GLU A 97 17.56 1.33 1.55
CA GLU A 97 17.04 1.34 0.17
C GLU A 97 15.73 0.53 0.07
N ASP A 98 14.78 0.85 0.94
CA ASP A 98 13.48 0.17 1.03
C ASP A 98 12.30 1.11 0.77
N LEU A 99 11.10 0.55 0.67
CA LEU A 99 9.86 1.28 0.46
C LEU A 99 9.57 2.28 1.59
N GLY A 100 9.88 1.92 2.84
CA GLY A 100 9.74 2.82 3.99
C GLY A 100 10.64 4.05 3.85
N THR A 101 11.90 3.86 3.47
CA THR A 101 12.81 4.98 3.16
C THR A 101 12.28 5.85 2.02
N GLN A 102 11.77 5.24 0.93
CA GLN A 102 11.18 5.99 -0.18
C GLN A 102 9.96 6.81 0.24
N LEU A 103 9.05 6.24 1.04
CA LEU A 103 7.86 6.90 1.57
C LEU A 103 8.23 8.07 2.48
N THR A 104 9.19 7.86 3.39
CA THR A 104 9.73 8.92 4.26
C THR A 104 10.31 10.08 3.45
N ASN A 105 11.15 9.80 2.46
CA ASN A 105 11.76 10.83 1.61
C ASN A 105 10.73 11.59 0.77
N ALA A 106 9.64 10.94 0.38
CA ALA A 106 8.53 11.56 -0.34
C ALA A 106 7.55 12.32 0.57
N GLY A 107 7.75 12.31 1.89
CA GLY A 107 6.82 12.92 2.85
C GLY A 107 5.47 12.19 2.94
N VAL A 108 5.40 10.91 2.54
CA VAL A 108 4.21 10.08 2.62
C VAL A 108 4.20 9.36 3.97
N SER A 109 3.16 9.57 4.75
CA SER A 109 3.01 8.92 6.06
C SER A 109 2.86 7.41 5.88
N TRP A 110 3.64 6.64 6.64
CA TRP A 110 3.54 5.19 6.69
C TRP A 110 3.85 4.68 8.10
N ARG A 111 3.46 3.44 8.36
CA ARG A 111 3.78 2.74 9.61
C ARG A 111 3.75 1.24 9.37
N ALA A 112 4.64 0.52 10.03
CA ALA A 112 4.61 -0.92 10.13
C ALA A 112 4.20 -1.34 11.56
N TYR A 113 3.42 -2.41 11.65
CA TYR A 113 2.97 -2.99 12.91
C TYR A 113 3.38 -4.46 12.91
N MET A 114 4.10 -4.86 13.96
CA MET A 114 4.62 -6.22 14.11
C MET A 114 4.02 -6.87 15.35
N GLU A 115 3.58 -8.11 15.23
CA GLU A 115 3.04 -8.87 16.36
C GLU A 115 4.08 -9.00 17.47
N GLY A 116 3.67 -8.74 18.71
CA GLY A 116 4.53 -8.90 19.89
C GLY A 116 5.59 -7.81 20.10
N MET A 117 5.81 -6.89 19.15
CA MET A 117 6.81 -5.83 19.32
C MET A 117 6.40 -4.88 20.45
N ASP A 118 7.28 -4.72 21.43
CA ASP A 118 7.07 -3.90 22.62
C ASP A 118 7.92 -2.60 22.59
N SER A 119 7.95 -1.88 23.71
CA SER A 119 8.68 -0.62 23.82
C SER A 119 10.20 -0.75 23.76
N ARG A 120 10.77 -1.95 23.78
CA ARG A 120 12.21 -2.16 23.55
C ARG A 120 12.59 -2.03 22.07
N GLY A 121 11.62 -2.13 21.17
CA GLY A 121 11.81 -1.86 19.74
C GLY A 121 12.26 -3.07 18.94
N CYS A 122 12.55 -2.82 17.66
CA CYS A 122 12.61 -3.84 16.62
C CYS A 122 13.77 -4.85 16.72
N LEU A 123 14.77 -4.62 17.57
CA LEU A 123 15.91 -5.52 17.77
C LEU A 123 15.89 -6.24 19.13
N ASP A 124 15.20 -5.67 20.12
CA ASP A 124 15.30 -6.09 21.53
C ASP A 124 13.96 -6.56 22.15
N SER A 125 12.86 -6.45 21.41
CA SER A 125 11.56 -7.00 21.83
C SER A 125 11.63 -8.53 21.93
N PRO A 126 10.94 -9.12 22.93
CA PRO A 126 11.02 -10.55 23.23
C PRO A 126 10.01 -11.34 22.37
N PRO A 127 10.06 -12.68 22.39
CA PRO A 127 8.91 -13.47 21.97
C PRO A 127 7.61 -12.98 22.64
N PRO A 128 6.49 -12.92 21.90
CA PRO A 128 6.28 -13.56 20.59
C PRO A 128 6.78 -12.76 19.38
N TYR A 129 7.43 -11.61 19.56
CA TYR A 129 8.07 -10.91 18.44
C TYR A 129 9.25 -11.71 17.88
N ASP A 130 9.33 -11.74 16.56
CA ASP A 130 10.47 -12.25 15.80
C ASP A 130 10.99 -11.16 14.87
N PRO A 131 12.25 -10.68 15.04
CA PRO A 131 12.87 -9.73 14.13
C PRO A 131 12.91 -10.20 12.67
N GLY A 132 12.93 -11.50 12.41
CA GLY A 132 12.86 -12.09 11.07
C GLY A 132 11.58 -11.74 10.30
N HIS A 133 10.49 -11.44 11.01
CA HIS A 133 9.22 -11.01 10.39
C HIS A 133 9.15 -9.48 10.19
N ASN A 134 10.17 -8.74 10.60
CA ASN A 134 10.25 -7.29 10.46
C ASN A 134 11.37 -6.88 9.48
N PRO A 135 11.10 -6.83 8.16
CA PRO A 135 12.13 -6.42 7.20
C PRO A 135 12.62 -4.99 7.43
N PHE A 136 11.81 -4.11 8.01
CA PHE A 136 12.19 -2.71 8.24
C PHE A 136 13.29 -2.55 9.29
N ALA A 137 13.53 -3.55 10.14
CA ALA A 137 14.64 -3.57 11.09
C ALA A 137 16.01 -3.81 10.42
N TYR A 138 16.03 -4.30 9.18
CA TYR A 138 17.26 -4.63 8.46
C TYR A 138 17.88 -3.39 7.79
N TYR A 139 17.07 -2.38 7.44
CA TYR A 139 17.52 -1.25 6.64
C TYR A 139 18.13 -0.13 7.48
N GLY A 140 19.35 0.28 7.14
CA GLY A 140 20.07 1.36 7.81
C GLY A 140 20.62 1.00 9.20
N GLY A 141 20.56 -0.28 9.59
CA GLY A 141 21.09 -0.79 10.86
C GLY A 141 20.43 -0.21 12.11
N ARG A 142 19.19 0.28 11.99
CA ARG A 142 18.42 0.87 13.10
C ARG A 142 16.92 0.65 12.89
N CYS A 143 16.15 0.73 13.96
CA CYS A 143 14.69 0.79 13.83
C CYS A 143 14.27 2.08 13.13
N PRO A 144 13.31 2.04 12.19
CA PRO A 144 12.73 3.22 11.55
C PRO A 144 12.01 4.16 12.53
#